data_AF-A0A2A9GX30-F1
#
_entry.id   AF-A0A2A9GX30-F1
#
_cell.length_a   1.000
_cell.length_b   1.000
_cell.length_c   1.000
_cell.angle_alpha   90.00
_cell.angle_beta   90.00
_cell.angle_gamma   90.00
#
_symmetry.space_group_name_H-M   'P 1'
#
loop_
_entity.id
_entity.type
_entity.pdbx_description
1 polymer ?
#
loop_
_entity_poly.entity_id
_entity_poly.type
_entity_poly.pdbx_seq_one_letter_code
_entity_poly.pdbx_strand_id
1 'polypeptide(L)'
;MADQLNYNTAQLRTGGKGVSDAGADLEQKFQNLLNECSDMSVFGPGNDTVGPIAQMIYQAVLERVTETVQSSAGSYKDFGEKMNLAADIYDQGEQDNSQIANSTSSGGGTRAV
;
A
#
# COMPACT_ATOMS: atom_id res chain seq x y z
N MET A 1 -27.68 8.39 -24.56
CA MET A 1 -26.22 8.31 -24.81
C MET A 1 -25.64 7.74 -23.54
N ALA A 2 -25.17 6.49 -23.56
CA ALA A 2 -24.52 5.92 -22.39
C ALA A 2 -23.14 6.58 -22.28
N ASP A 3 -22.88 7.29 -21.19
CA ASP A 3 -21.52 7.68 -20.84
C ASP A 3 -20.71 6.39 -20.75
N GLN A 4 -19.75 6.24 -21.65
CA GLN A 4 -18.81 5.15 -21.62
C GLN A 4 -17.92 5.39 -20.40
N LEU A 5 -18.17 4.63 -19.32
CA LEU A 5 -17.33 4.60 -18.12
C LEU A 5 -15.95 4.09 -18.53
N ASN A 6 -15.07 5.01 -18.94
CA ASN A 6 -13.71 4.69 -19.30
C ASN A 6 -12.90 4.56 -18.01
N TYR A 7 -12.88 3.36 -17.43
CA TYR A 7 -12.14 3.08 -16.21
C TYR A 7 -10.64 3.23 -16.46
N ASN A 8 -10.01 4.22 -15.81
CA ASN A 8 -8.58 4.47 -15.97
C ASN A 8 -7.76 3.51 -15.09
N THR A 9 -7.73 2.23 -15.47
CA THR A 9 -7.01 1.18 -14.75
C THR A 9 -5.50 1.42 -14.69
N ALA A 10 -4.94 2.15 -15.67
CA ALA A 10 -3.55 2.60 -15.65
C ALA A 10 -3.24 3.57 -14.49
N GLN A 11 -4.17 4.49 -14.18
CA GLN A 11 -4.02 5.38 -13.03
C GLN A 11 -4.19 4.65 -11.70
N LEU A 12 -5.09 3.66 -11.62
CA LEU A 12 -5.22 2.81 -10.43
C LEU A 12 -3.94 2.02 -10.14
N ARG A 13 -3.32 1.41 -11.16
CA ARG A 13 -2.05 0.71 -11.01
C ARG A 13 -0.90 1.66 -10.63
N THR A 14 -0.85 2.84 -11.24
CA THR A 14 0.14 3.85 -10.91
C THR A 14 -0.01 4.33 -9.47
N GLY A 15 -1.23 4.60 -9.03
CA GLY A 15 -1.54 4.96 -7.65
C GLY A 15 -1.19 3.84 -6.68
N GLY A 16 -1.58 2.60 -7.00
CA GLY A 16 -1.27 1.42 -6.18
C GLY A 16 0.22 1.19 -6.00
N LYS A 17 1.00 1.34 -7.07
CA LYS A 17 2.46 1.32 -7.01
C LYS A 17 3.01 2.45 -6.14
N GLY A 18 2.55 3.70 -6.35
CA GLY A 18 3.04 4.85 -5.59
C GLY A 18 2.79 4.73 -4.08
N VAL A 19 1.64 4.19 -3.69
CA VAL A 19 1.31 3.93 -2.28
C VAL A 19 2.20 2.82 -1.71
N SER A 20 2.38 1.72 -2.44
CA SER A 20 3.25 0.62 -2.00
C SER A 20 4.71 1.09 -1.85
N ASP A 21 5.21 1.86 -2.81
CA ASP A 21 6.54 2.45 -2.78
C ASP A 21 6.71 3.42 -1.58
N ALA A 22 5.68 4.19 -1.22
CA ALA A 22 5.68 5.04 -0.03
C ALA A 22 5.75 4.23 1.28
N GLY A 23 5.08 3.08 1.35
CA GLY A 23 5.19 2.15 2.47
C GLY A 23 6.62 1.61 2.64
N ALA A 24 7.26 1.23 1.53
CA ALA A 24 8.65 0.75 1.52
C ALA A 24 9.65 1.86 1.92
N ASP A 25 9.46 3.09 1.43
CA ASP A 25 10.30 4.24 1.80
C ASP A 25 10.17 4.58 3.30
N LEU A 26 8.95 4.48 3.86
CA LEU A 26 8.71 4.67 5.29
C LEU A 26 9.47 3.63 6.12
N GLU A 27 9.37 2.35 5.75
CA GLU A 27 10.09 1.26 6.42
C GLU A 27 11.61 1.47 6.35
N GLN A 28 12.14 1.82 5.18
CA GLN A 28 13.56 2.07 5.00
C GLN A 28 14.07 3.26 5.83
N LYS A 29 13.35 4.38 5.83
CA LYS A 29 13.69 5.55 6.65
C LYS A 29 13.68 5.23 8.13
N PHE A 30 12.74 4.40 8.57
CA PHE A 30 12.67 3.97 9.95
C PHE A 30 13.84 3.05 10.34
N GLN A 31 14.23 2.11 9.48
CA GLN A 31 15.42 1.28 9.71
C GLN A 31 16.70 2.13 9.80
N ASN A 32 16.82 3.17 8.97
CA ASN A 32 17.95 4.11 9.06
C ASN A 32 17.94 4.87 10.40
N LEU A 33 16.78 5.35 10.83
CA LEU A 33 16.63 5.99 12.13
C LEU A 33 17.00 5.04 13.29
N LEU A 34 16.57 3.78 13.24
CA LEU A 34 16.95 2.78 14.24
C LEU A 34 18.46 2.59 14.32
N ASN A 35 19.16 2.57 13.18
CA ASN A 35 20.61 2.46 13.15
C ASN A 35 21.28 3.69 13.78
N GLU A 36 20.79 4.90 13.50
CA GLU A 36 21.29 6.14 14.11
C GLU A 36 21.01 6.20 15.62
N CYS A 37 19.85 5.73 16.06
CA CYS A 37 19.43 5.79 17.47
C CYS A 37 19.84 4.54 18.28
N SER A 38 20.51 3.56 17.67
CA SER A 38 21.00 2.35 18.35
C SER A 38 22.19 2.61 19.28
N ASP A 39 22.80 3.79 19.21
CA ASP A 39 23.87 4.18 20.11
C ASP A 39 23.30 4.52 21.50
N MET A 40 23.22 3.51 22.37
CA MET A 40 22.82 3.68 23.77
C MET A 40 23.96 4.18 24.67
N SER A 41 25.16 4.44 24.12
CA SER A 41 26.29 4.95 24.89
C SER A 41 26.07 6.38 25.42
N VAL A 42 25.14 7.14 24.82
CA VAL A 42 24.71 8.46 25.30
C VAL A 42 24.01 8.45 26.66
N PHE A 43 23.47 7.31 27.13
CA PHE A 43 22.86 7.22 28.46
C PHE A 43 23.89 7.17 29.61
N GLY A 44 25.18 7.23 29.29
CA GLY A 44 26.28 7.25 30.25
C GLY A 44 26.55 5.88 30.88
N PRO A 45 27.76 5.67 31.41
CA PRO A 45 28.15 4.39 32.00
C PRO A 45 27.42 4.17 33.33
N GLY A 46 26.22 3.56 33.29
CA GLY A 46 25.58 2.69 34.31
C GLY A 46 25.59 3.04 35.81
N ASN A 47 26.15 4.17 36.22
CA ASN A 47 26.45 4.52 37.61
C ASN A 47 25.39 5.44 38.23
N ASP A 48 24.44 5.94 37.43
CA ASP A 48 23.28 6.67 37.92
C ASP A 48 22.03 5.82 37.83
N THR A 49 21.24 5.77 38.90
CA THR A 49 19.93 5.10 38.99
C THR A 49 18.94 5.55 37.89
N VAL A 50 19.21 6.69 37.25
CA VAL A 50 18.44 7.27 36.15
C VAL A 50 18.74 6.59 34.80
N GLY A 51 19.97 6.11 34.58
CA GLY A 51 20.39 5.49 33.30
C GLY A 51 19.56 4.25 32.93
N PRO A 52 19.36 3.28 33.83
CA PRO A 52 18.52 2.11 33.57
C PRO A 52 17.04 2.45 33.31
N ILE A 53 16.47 3.42 34.04
CA ILE A 53 15.09 3.87 33.83
C ILE A 53 14.96 4.55 32.46
N ALA A 54 15.92 5.40 32.10
CA ALA A 54 15.95 6.06 30.81
C ALA A 54 16.07 5.05 29.65
N GLN A 55 16.89 4.01 29.81
CA GLN A 55 16.98 2.90 28.85
C GLN A 55 15.66 2.12 28.73
N MET A 56 14.98 1.81 29.84
CA MET A 56 13.68 1.12 29.82
C MET A 56 12.60 1.93 29.10
N ILE A 57 12.50 3.24 29.40
CA ILE A 57 11.55 4.14 28.73
C ILE A 57 11.86 4.24 27.24
N TYR A 58 13.15 4.41 26.90
CA TYR A 58 13.59 4.47 25.52
C TYR A 58 13.23 3.20 24.75
N GLN A 59 13.43 2.02 25.35
CA GLN A 59 13.10 0.74 24.72
C GLN A 59 11.59 0.57 24.51
N ALA A 60 10.76 0.95 25.47
CA ALA A 60 9.31 0.90 25.34
C ALA A 60 8.79 1.86 24.24
N VAL A 61 9.38 3.06 24.14
CA VAL A 61 9.07 4.01 23.06
C VAL A 61 9.50 3.45 21.71
N LEU A 62 10.70 2.88 21.63
CA LEU A 62 11.25 2.30 20.40
C LEU A 62 10.37 1.15 19.88
N GLU A 63 9.95 0.25 20.77
CA GLU A 63 9.04 -0.85 20.46
C GLU A 63 7.71 -0.32 19.91
N ARG A 64 7.10 0.66 20.59
CA ARG A 64 5.82 1.22 20.15
C ARG A 64 5.90 1.93 18.80
N VAL A 65 6.98 2.66 18.56
CA VAL A 65 7.22 3.32 17.27
C VAL A 65 7.44 2.27 16.18
N THR A 66 8.21 1.21 16.48
CA THR A 66 8.45 0.09 15.55
C THR A 66 7.14 -0.56 15.11
N GLU A 67 6.28 -0.93 16.06
CA GLU A 67 4.96 -1.50 15.77
C GLU A 67 4.12 -0.58 14.87
N THR A 68 4.11 0.71 15.18
CA THR A 68 3.31 1.71 14.47
C THR A 68 3.78 1.88 13.03
N VAL A 69 5.11 1.96 12.82
CA VAL A 69 5.70 2.10 11.49
C VAL A 69 5.47 0.83 10.68
N GLN A 70 5.72 -0.34 11.24
CA GLN A 70 5.49 -1.62 10.54
C GLN A 70 4.02 -1.80 10.16
N SER A 71 3.09 -1.47 11.07
CA SER A 71 1.65 -1.50 10.79
C SER A 71 1.26 -0.52 9.68
N SER A 72 1.84 0.68 9.68
CA SER A 72 1.59 1.70 8.65
C SER A 72 2.14 1.27 7.29
N ALA A 73 3.38 0.79 7.23
CA ALA A 73 4.01 0.28 6.01
C ALA A 73 3.22 -0.90 5.42
N GLY A 74 2.77 -1.84 6.27
CA GLY A 74 1.88 -2.92 5.87
C GLY A 74 0.56 -2.42 5.29
N SER A 75 -0.08 -1.42 5.92
CA SER A 75 -1.33 -0.83 5.44
C SER A 75 -1.18 -0.15 4.08
N TYR A 76 -0.05 0.52 3.82
CA TYR A 76 0.26 1.11 2.51
C TYR A 76 0.42 0.04 1.43
N LYS A 77 1.14 -1.04 1.74
CA LYS A 77 1.29 -2.17 0.83
C LYS A 77 -0.07 -2.81 0.50
N ASP A 78 -0.87 -3.13 1.51
CA ASP A 78 -2.20 -3.71 1.36
C ASP A 78 -3.12 -2.82 0.51
N PHE A 79 -3.06 -1.50 0.71
CA PHE A 79 -3.83 -0.55 -0.08
C PHE A 79 -3.38 -0.55 -1.54
N GLY A 80 -2.08 -0.57 -1.79
CA GLY A 80 -1.51 -0.68 -3.13
C GLY A 80 -1.95 -1.96 -3.86
N GLU A 81 -1.93 -3.09 -3.17
CA GLU A 81 -2.41 -4.38 -3.70
C GLU A 81 -3.90 -4.34 -4.05
N LYS A 82 -4.73 -3.73 -3.20
CA LYS A 82 -6.17 -3.56 -3.47
C LYS A 82 -6.44 -2.65 -4.67
N MET A 83 -5.62 -1.62 -4.89
CA MET A 83 -5.75 -0.78 -6.09
C MET A 83 -5.41 -1.54 -7.37
N ASN A 84 -4.39 -2.41 -7.33
CA ASN A 84 -4.06 -3.29 -8.46
C ASN A 84 -5.18 -4.31 -8.70
N LEU A 85 -5.71 -4.93 -7.64
CA LEU A 85 -6.84 -5.85 -7.75
C LEU A 85 -8.08 -5.16 -8.35
N ALA A 86 -8.38 -3.93 -7.93
CA ALA A 86 -9.48 -3.16 -8.51
C ALA A 86 -9.25 -2.90 -10.01
N ALA A 87 -8.03 -2.56 -10.42
CA ALA A 87 -7.68 -2.38 -11.82
C ALA A 87 -7.90 -3.67 -12.64
N ASP A 88 -7.53 -4.83 -12.09
CA ASP A 88 -7.72 -6.12 -12.76
C ASP A 88 -9.21 -6.49 -12.91
N ILE A 89 -10.02 -6.21 -11.87
CA ILE A 89 -11.48 -6.42 -11.92
C ILE A 89 -12.13 -5.52 -12.98
N TYR A 90 -11.71 -4.25 -13.09
CA TYR A 90 -12.24 -3.35 -14.10
C TYR A 90 -11.84 -3.76 -15.52
N ASP A 91 -10.58 -4.17 -15.73
CA ASP A 91 -10.14 -4.66 -17.04
C ASP A 91 -10.91 -5.91 -17.47
N GLN A 92 -11.17 -6.84 -16.53
CA GLN A 92 -11.97 -8.03 -16.80
C GLN A 92 -13.42 -7.68 -17.14
N GLY A 93 -14.04 -6.77 -16.37
CA GLY A 93 -15.40 -6.32 -16.62
C GLY A 93 -15.57 -5.65 -17.99
N GLU A 94 -14.59 -4.87 -18.44
CA GLU A 94 -14.61 -4.24 -19.76
C GLU A 94 -14.47 -5.27 -20.90
N GLN A 95 -13.64 -6.30 -20.71
CA GLN A 95 -13.52 -7.42 -21.66
C GLN A 95 -14.83 -8.20 -21.76
N ASP A 96 -15.45 -8.55 -20.63
CA ASP A 96 -16.70 -9.29 -20.58
C ASP A 96 -17.84 -8.50 -21.25
N ASN A 97 -17.95 -7.19 -20.95
CA ASN A 97 -18.92 -6.30 -21.60
C ASN A 97 -18.70 -6.21 -23.11
N SER A 98 -17.45 -6.09 -23.55
CA SER A 98 -17.10 -6.06 -24.98
C SER A 98 -17.48 -7.36 -25.69
N GLN A 99 -17.29 -8.52 -25.05
CA GLN A 99 -17.68 -9.82 -25.60
C GLN A 99 -19.21 -9.97 -25.69
N ILE A 100 -19.96 -9.53 -24.67
CA ILE A 100 -21.43 -9.55 -24.67
C ILE A 100 -21.98 -8.61 -25.74
N ALA A 101 -21.43 -7.41 -25.88
CA ALA A 101 -21.83 -6.46 -26.92
C ALA A 101 -21.60 -7.05 -28.33
N ASN A 102 -20.43 -7.67 -28.56
CA ASN A 102 -20.11 -8.30 -29.84
C ASN A 102 -21.02 -9.50 -30.16
N SER A 103 -21.33 -10.35 -29.18
CA SER A 103 -22.24 -11.49 -29.36
C SER A 103 -23.70 -11.05 -29.59
N THR A 104 -24.14 -9.98 -28.92
CA THR A 104 -25.49 -9.42 -29.12
C THR A 104 -25.63 -8.72 -30.48
N SER A 105 -24.60 -7.99 -30.92
CA SER A 105 -24.59 -7.31 -32.22
C SER A 105 -24.58 -8.30 -33.40
N SER A 106 -23.90 -9.43 -33.26
CA SER A 106 -23.84 -10.47 -34.30
C SER A 106 -25.07 -11.38 -34.34
N GLY A 107 -25.82 -11.50 -33.24
CA GLY A 107 -27.09 -12.25 -33.17
C GLY A 107 -28.33 -11.51 -33.67
N GLY A 108 -28.28 -10.17 -33.85
CA GLY A 108 -29.41 -9.33 -34.24
C GLY A 108 -29.66 -9.20 -35.75
N GLY A 109 -28.81 -9.80 -36.60
CA GLY A 109 -28.77 -9.52 -38.04
C GLY A 109 -29.63 -10.38 -38.97
N THR A 110 -30.37 -11.39 -38.49
CA THR A 110 -31.09 -12.32 -39.39
C THR A 110 -32.56 -12.50 -39.03
N ARG A 111 -33.36 -11.43 -39.18
CA ARG A 111 -34.81 -11.58 -39.39
C ARG A 111 -35.47 -10.31 -39.93
N ALA A 112 -35.57 -10.22 -41.26
CA ALA A 112 -36.66 -9.55 -41.94
C ALA A 112 -36.83 -10.19 -43.33
N VAL A 113 -37.94 -10.92 -43.45
CA VAL A 113 -38.75 -11.32 -44.62
C VAL A 113 -38.11 -11.23 -46.01
#